data_AF-A0A4P5RZY8-F1
#
_entry.id   AF-A0A4P5RZY8-F1
#
_cell.length_a   1.000
_cell.length_b   1.000
_cell.length_c   1.000
_cell.angle_alpha   90.00
_cell.angle_beta   90.00
_cell.angle_gamma   90.00
#
_symmetry.space_group_name_H-M   'P 1'
#
loop_
_entity.id
_entity.type
_entity.pdbx_description
1 polymer ?
#
loop_
_entity_poly.entity_id
_entity_poly.type
_entity_poly.pdbx_seq_one_letter_code
_entity_poly.pdbx_strand_id
1 'polypeptide(L)'
;MPHDLPSAAQLVESVREWLEKDVLTSTTGRVQFHSRVAINVLAMVERELRLGVQQVVDHRERLALLGFTNDAELASAIRSGDMDERFQEVVDLVRASVLDKLAVANPAYVAAPTSNE
;
A
#
# COMPACT_ATOMS: atom_id res chain seq x y z
N MET A 1 4.94 28.58 5.07
CA MET A 1 3.52 28.84 4.73
C MET A 1 2.75 28.87 6.03
N PRO A 2 1.83 29.82 6.26
CA PRO A 2 1.24 30.03 7.59
C PRO A 2 0.03 29.12 7.78
N HIS A 3 0.27 27.83 8.00
CA HIS A 3 -0.65 26.90 8.65
C HIS A 3 0.18 25.80 9.31
N ASP A 4 0.59 26.04 10.56
CA ASP A 4 1.07 24.99 11.48
C ASP A 4 -0.12 24.15 11.97
N LEU A 5 -0.86 23.57 11.02
CA LEU A 5 -1.97 22.67 11.28
C LEU A 5 -1.49 21.22 11.09
N PRO A 6 -1.94 20.27 11.92
CA PRO A 6 -1.57 18.88 11.74
C PRO A 6 -1.98 18.42 10.34
N SER A 7 -1.05 17.74 9.66
CA SER A 7 -1.30 17.09 8.38
C SER A 7 -2.41 16.04 8.51
N ALA A 8 -3.02 15.66 7.38
CA ALA A 8 -3.99 14.56 7.36
C ALA A 8 -3.42 13.27 7.99
N ALA A 9 -2.13 12.98 7.79
CA ALA A 9 -1.46 11.85 8.40
C ALA A 9 -1.42 11.96 9.95
N GLN A 10 -1.07 13.14 10.47
CA GLN A 10 -1.06 13.39 11.93
C GLN A 10 -2.45 13.34 12.55
N LEU A 11 -3.49 13.79 11.83
CA LEU A 11 -4.87 13.69 12.27
C LEU A 11 -5.34 12.23 12.33
N VAL A 12 -5.05 11.44 11.29
CA VAL A 12 -5.36 10.00 11.24
C VAL A 12 -4.63 9.23 12.33
N GLU A 13 -3.34 9.51 12.53
CA GLU A 13 -2.52 8.94 13.60
C GLU A 13 -3.13 9.23 14.97
N SER A 14 -3.48 10.49 15.24
CA SER A 14 -4.09 10.90 16.52
C SER A 14 -5.39 10.13 16.82
N VAL A 15 -6.26 9.95 15.82
CA VAL A 15 -7.51 9.19 15.98
C VAL A 15 -7.22 7.71 16.19
N ARG A 16 -6.26 7.14 15.44
CA ARG A 16 -5.85 5.74 15.58
C ARG A 16 -5.34 5.46 16.99
N GLU A 17 -4.49 6.34 17.53
CA GLU A 17 -3.94 6.19 18.87
C GLU A 17 -5.00 6.26 19.97
N TRP A 18 -5.97 7.18 19.87
CA TRP A 18 -7.09 7.25 20.81
C TRP A 18 -7.95 5.98 20.77
N LEU A 19 -8.25 5.46 19.57
CA LEU A 19 -8.97 4.20 19.44
C LEU A 19 -8.21 3.04 20.09
N GLU A 20 -6.90 3.00 19.93
CA GLU A 20 -6.03 1.94 20.45
C GLU A 20 -5.85 2.01 21.98
N LYS A 21 -5.60 3.21 22.53
CA LYS A 21 -5.28 3.42 23.95
C LYS A 21 -6.51 3.48 24.83
N ASP A 22 -7.57 4.17 24.38
CA ASP A 22 -8.75 4.47 25.20
C ASP A 22 -9.94 3.58 24.85
N VAL A 23 -10.30 3.50 23.56
CA VAL A 23 -11.56 2.83 23.17
C VAL A 23 -11.43 1.31 23.21
N LEU A 24 -10.35 0.76 22.66
CA LEU A 24 -10.14 -0.69 22.59
C LEU A 24 -10.02 -1.32 23.99
N THR A 25 -9.37 -0.61 24.92
CA THR A 25 -9.15 -1.04 26.30
C THR A 25 -10.40 -0.89 27.18
N SER A 26 -11.29 0.04 26.84
CA SER A 26 -12.50 0.35 27.61
C SER A 26 -13.78 -0.33 27.08
N THR A 27 -13.70 -1.11 26.00
CA THR A 27 -14.86 -1.74 25.36
C THR A 27 -14.71 -3.25 25.28
N THR A 28 -15.84 -3.96 25.14
CA THR A 28 -15.89 -5.42 24.99
C THR A 28 -16.80 -5.84 23.84
N GLY A 29 -16.73 -7.12 23.47
CA GLY A 29 -17.61 -7.73 22.48
C GLY A 29 -17.55 -7.06 21.10
N ARG A 30 -18.72 -6.76 20.53
CA ARG A 30 -18.85 -6.21 19.17
C ARG A 30 -18.13 -4.87 19.00
N VAL A 31 -18.20 -3.98 20.00
CA VAL A 31 -17.58 -2.65 19.91
C VAL A 31 -16.05 -2.79 19.89
N GLN A 32 -15.50 -3.63 20.77
CA GLN A 32 -14.06 -3.89 20.81
C GLN A 32 -13.55 -4.46 19.47
N PHE A 33 -14.31 -5.37 18.86
CA PHE A 33 -13.98 -5.90 17.54
C PHE A 33 -13.95 -4.80 16.47
N HIS A 34 -14.98 -3.96 16.39
CA HIS A 34 -15.02 -2.86 15.43
C HIS A 34 -13.93 -1.81 15.67
N SER A 35 -13.56 -1.54 16.93
CA SER A 35 -12.41 -0.67 17.23
C SER A 35 -11.11 -1.22 16.64
N ARG A 36 -10.88 -2.54 16.75
CA ARG A 36 -9.70 -3.17 16.14
C ARG A 36 -9.72 -3.10 14.61
N VAL A 37 -10.89 -3.27 13.99
CA VAL A 37 -11.05 -3.07 12.55
C VAL A 37 -10.73 -1.63 12.15
N ALA A 38 -11.28 -0.65 12.87
CA ALA A 38 -11.04 0.77 12.60
C ALA A 38 -9.55 1.14 12.75
N ILE A 39 -8.88 0.65 13.79
CA ILE A 39 -7.43 0.85 13.99
C ILE A 39 -6.63 0.33 12.78
N ASN A 40 -6.94 -0.87 12.29
CA ASN A 40 -6.26 -1.45 11.13
C ASN A 40 -6.52 -0.64 9.84
N VAL A 41 -7.75 -0.16 9.63
CA VAL A 41 -8.10 0.70 8.50
C VAL A 41 -7.36 2.02 8.56
N LEU A 42 -7.34 2.68 9.71
CA LEU A 42 -6.60 3.94 9.88
C LEU A 42 -5.09 3.73 9.68
N ALA A 43 -4.54 2.61 10.14
CA ALA A 43 -3.14 2.28 9.90
C ALA A 43 -2.84 2.10 8.40
N MET A 44 -3.76 1.53 7.62
CA MET A 44 -3.63 1.45 6.15
C MET A 44 -3.65 2.85 5.52
N VAL A 45 -4.61 3.70 5.91
CA VAL A 45 -4.71 5.09 5.42
C VAL A 45 -3.46 5.89 5.76
N GLU A 46 -2.92 5.74 6.97
CA GLU A 46 -1.69 6.41 7.41
C GLU A 46 -0.50 6.02 6.52
N ARG A 47 -0.38 4.74 6.15
CA ARG A 47 0.67 4.25 5.22
C ARG A 47 0.44 4.75 3.80
N GLU A 48 -0.80 4.79 3.32
CA GLU A 48 -1.15 5.33 2.01
C GLU A 48 -0.78 6.82 1.91
N LEU A 49 -1.12 7.62 2.91
CA LEU A 49 -0.76 9.04 2.97
C LEU A 49 0.76 9.27 2.96
N ARG A 50 1.53 8.33 3.52
CA ARG A 50 2.99 8.43 3.61
C ARG A 50 3.72 7.93 2.36
N LEU A 51 3.24 6.82 1.79
CA LEU A 51 3.93 6.09 0.73
C LEU A 51 3.33 6.34 -0.66
N GLY A 52 2.03 6.64 -0.74
CA GLY A 52 1.26 6.59 -1.99
C GLY A 52 1.76 7.53 -3.07
N VAL A 53 2.17 8.76 -2.70
CA VAL A 53 2.71 9.73 -3.68
C VAL A 53 3.96 9.19 -4.34
N GLN A 54 4.89 8.66 -3.56
CA GLN A 54 6.14 8.11 -4.09
C GLN A 54 5.87 6.83 -4.89
N GLN A 55 5.01 5.93 -4.39
CA GLN A 55 4.66 4.70 -5.10
C GLN A 55 4.02 4.96 -6.47
N VAL A 56 3.23 6.03 -6.62
CA VAL A 56 2.70 6.45 -7.93
C VAL A 56 3.80 6.88 -8.90
N VAL A 57 4.82 7.60 -8.41
CA VAL A 57 5.98 7.99 -9.21
C VAL A 57 6.77 6.75 -9.61
N ASP A 58 7.14 5.92 -8.64
CA ASP A 58 7.94 4.70 -8.86
C ASP A 58 7.23 3.73 -9.81
N HIS A 59 5.89 3.63 -9.73
CA HIS A 59 5.10 2.79 -10.63
C HIS A 59 5.11 3.32 -12.07
N ARG A 60 4.99 4.64 -12.27
CA ARG A 60 5.08 5.25 -13.61
C ARG A 60 6.47 5.08 -14.21
N GLU A 61 7.52 5.30 -13.43
CA GLU A 61 8.91 5.11 -13.88
C GLU A 61 9.15 3.67 -14.33
N ARG A 62 8.67 2.70 -13.54
CA ARG A 62 8.72 1.29 -13.89
C ARG A 62 7.99 0.97 -15.20
N LEU A 63 6.76 1.45 -15.37
CA LEU A 63 6.01 1.26 -16.63
C LEU A 63 6.77 1.85 -17.83
N ALA A 64 7.37 3.02 -17.65
CA ALA A 64 8.16 3.67 -18.70
C ALA A 64 9.40 2.85 -19.10
N LEU A 65 10.04 2.14 -18.16
CA LEU A 65 11.15 1.21 -18.48
C LEU A 65 10.72 0.03 -19.38
N LEU A 66 9.46 -0.38 -19.28
CA LEU A 66 8.89 -1.37 -20.21
C LEU A 66 8.37 -0.76 -21.51
N GLY A 67 8.29 0.56 -21.60
CA GLY A 67 7.75 1.27 -22.76
C GLY A 67 6.25 1.53 -22.71
N PHE A 68 5.62 1.45 -21.53
CA PHE A 68 4.18 1.66 -21.34
C PHE A 68 3.89 2.90 -20.51
N THR A 69 2.72 3.50 -20.73
CA THR A 69 2.26 4.68 -19.98
C THR A 69 1.29 4.34 -18.85
N ASN A 70 0.66 3.16 -18.93
CA ASN A 70 -0.36 2.71 -17.99
C ASN A 70 -0.47 1.17 -17.94
N ASP A 71 -1.12 0.67 -16.88
CA ASP A 71 -1.34 -0.77 -16.66
C ASP A 71 -2.18 -1.44 -17.76
N ALA A 72 -3.07 -0.70 -18.44
CA ALA A 72 -3.93 -1.29 -19.47
C ALA A 72 -3.13 -1.65 -20.73
N GLU A 73 -2.17 -0.80 -21.11
CA GLU A 73 -1.21 -1.07 -22.20
C GLU A 73 -0.34 -2.28 -21.88
N LEU A 74 0.29 -2.29 -20.69
CA LEU A 74 1.10 -3.43 -20.23
C LEU A 74 0.27 -4.73 -20.23
N ALA A 75 -0.94 -4.70 -19.68
CA ALA A 75 -1.81 -5.87 -19.65
C ALA A 75 -2.23 -6.34 -21.05
N SER A 76 -2.37 -5.42 -22.01
CA SER A 76 -2.62 -5.78 -23.41
C SER A 76 -1.42 -6.50 -24.02
N ALA A 77 -0.22 -5.95 -23.85
CA ALA A 77 1.03 -6.51 -24.37
C ALA A 77 1.35 -7.90 -23.77
N ILE A 78 1.06 -8.09 -22.48
CA ILE A 78 1.17 -9.42 -21.83
C ILE A 78 0.20 -10.42 -22.49
N ARG A 79 -1.03 -10.01 -22.78
CA ARG A 79 -2.04 -10.91 -23.38
C ARG A 79 -1.75 -11.25 -24.85
N SER A 80 -1.13 -10.35 -25.60
CA SER A 80 -0.73 -10.59 -26.99
C SER A 80 0.55 -11.41 -27.12
N GLY A 81 1.33 -11.56 -26.03
CA GLY A 81 2.63 -12.22 -26.04
C GLY A 81 3.79 -11.30 -26.44
N ASP A 82 3.55 -9.99 -26.63
CA ASP A 82 4.57 -9.02 -27.05
C ASP A 82 5.69 -8.83 -26.01
N MET A 83 5.49 -9.36 -24.80
CA MET A 83 6.43 -9.29 -23.68
C MET A 83 7.08 -10.63 -23.33
N ASP A 84 6.86 -11.69 -24.10
CA ASP A 84 7.34 -13.04 -23.77
C ASP A 84 8.88 -13.12 -23.74
N GLU A 85 9.57 -12.40 -24.63
CA GLU A 85 11.04 -12.31 -24.64
C GLU A 85 11.61 -11.54 -23.44
N ARG A 86 10.80 -10.69 -22.81
CA ARG A 86 11.15 -9.85 -21.65
C ARG A 86 10.36 -10.26 -20.40
N PHE A 87 9.92 -11.52 -20.34
CA PHE A 87 9.01 -12.02 -19.29
C PHE A 87 9.52 -11.73 -17.87
N GLN A 88 10.82 -11.93 -17.63
CA GLN A 88 11.40 -11.70 -16.31
C GLN A 88 11.33 -10.23 -15.88
N GLU A 89 11.57 -9.29 -16.80
CA GLU A 89 11.44 -7.85 -16.52
C GLU A 89 10.01 -7.47 -16.13
N VAL A 90 9.02 -8.06 -16.81
CA VAL A 90 7.60 -7.88 -16.46
C VAL A 90 7.30 -8.41 -15.06
N VAL A 91 7.76 -9.63 -14.76
CA VAL A 91 7.55 -10.25 -13.45
C VAL A 91 8.14 -9.40 -12.33
N ASP A 92 9.37 -8.93 -12.50
CA ASP A 92 10.07 -8.13 -11.48
C ASP A 92 9.35 -6.80 -11.23
N LEU A 93 8.89 -6.14 -12.29
CA LEU A 93 8.11 -4.91 -12.19
C LEU A 93 6.78 -5.13 -11.47
N VAL A 94 6.00 -6.13 -11.91
CA VAL A 94 4.69 -6.43 -11.33
C VAL A 94 4.85 -6.83 -9.87
N ARG A 95 5.87 -7.63 -9.54
CA ARG A 95 6.23 -7.98 -8.17
C ARG A 95 6.52 -6.73 -7.33
N ALA A 96 7.33 -5.80 -7.82
CA ALA A 96 7.57 -4.54 -7.12
C ALA A 96 6.26 -3.76 -6.88
N SER A 97 5.33 -3.75 -7.85
CA SER A 97 4.04 -3.04 -7.70
C SER A 97 3.15 -3.70 -6.66
N VAL A 98 3.23 -5.03 -6.55
CA VAL A 98 2.53 -5.79 -5.52
C VAL A 98 3.15 -5.52 -4.14
N LEU A 99 4.48 -5.49 -4.03
CA LEU A 99 5.17 -5.17 -2.78
C LEU A 99 4.78 -3.78 -2.27
N ASP A 100 4.70 -2.79 -3.15
CA ASP A 100 4.21 -1.44 -2.81
C ASP A 100 2.79 -1.47 -2.24
N LYS A 101 1.87 -2.16 -2.92
CA LYS A 101 0.48 -2.32 -2.47
C LYS A 101 0.41 -3.05 -1.13
N LEU A 102 1.25 -4.05 -0.90
CA LEU A 102 1.32 -4.80 0.36
C LEU A 102 1.90 -3.96 1.48
N ALA A 103 2.89 -3.10 1.21
CA ALA A 103 3.44 -2.18 2.20
C ALA A 103 2.35 -1.22 2.74
N VAL A 104 1.34 -0.88 1.94
CA VAL A 104 0.17 -0.10 2.39
C VAL A 104 -0.87 -1.00 3.08
N ALA A 105 -1.29 -2.07 2.43
CA ALA A 105 -2.40 -2.91 2.93
C ALA A 105 -2.02 -3.69 4.19
N ASN A 106 -0.91 -4.43 4.16
CA ASN A 106 -0.44 -5.22 5.28
C ASN A 106 1.08 -5.52 5.16
N PRO A 107 1.94 -4.73 5.82
CA PRO A 107 3.40 -4.87 5.78
C PRO A 107 3.94 -6.24 6.21
N ALA A 108 3.18 -7.01 6.99
CA ALA A 108 3.63 -8.32 7.46
C ALA A 108 3.92 -9.29 6.30
N TYR A 109 3.23 -9.14 5.17
CA TYR A 109 3.47 -9.94 3.96
C TYR A 109 4.74 -9.54 3.19
N VAL A 110 5.30 -8.36 3.46
CA VAL A 110 6.59 -7.93 2.90
C VAL A 110 7.75 -8.40 3.78
N ALA A 111 7.54 -8.45 5.11
CA ALA A 111 8.56 -8.85 6.08
C ALA A 111 8.64 -10.38 6.31
N ALA A 112 7.63 -11.14 5.88
CA ALA A 112 7.71 -12.60 5.94
C ALA A 112 8.85 -13.09 5.02
N PRO A 113 9.80 -13.90 5.51
CA PRO A 113 10.74 -14.54 4.61
C PRO A 113 9.94 -15.34 3.59
N THR A 114 10.25 -15.16 2.31
CA THR A 114 9.72 -16.01 1.25
C THR A 114 10.27 -17.42 1.47
N SER A 115 9.63 -18.21 2.33
CA SER A 115 9.85 -19.63 2.42
C SER A 115 9.31 -20.25 1.13
N ASN A 116 10.18 -20.37 0.14
CA ASN A 116 9.91 -21.14 -1.06
C ASN A 116 11.16 -21.98 -1.32
N GLU A 117 11.22 -23.15 -0.67
CA GLU A 117 11.89 -24.35 -1.20
C GLU A 117 10.98 -24.99 -2.25
#